data_AF-A0A1I4VMT1-F1
#
_entry.id   AF-A0A1I4VMT1-F1
#
_cell.length_a   1.000
_cell.length_b   1.000
_cell.length_c   1.000
_cell.angle_alpha   90.00
_cell.angle_beta   90.00
_cell.angle_gamma   90.00
#
_symmetry.space_group_name_H-M   'P 1'
#
loop_
_entity.id
_entity.type
_entity.pdbx_description
1 polymer ?
#
loop_
_entity_poly.entity_id
_entity_poly.type
_entity_poly.pdbx_seq_one_letter_code
_entity_poly.pdbx_strand_id
1 'polypeptide(L)' 'MRAERQAWFDAMPDLDPDPLVFLDETAAATNMARRYGRAPRGERCRLLVPQGHDKTTDRPPRG' A
#
# COMPACT_ATOMS: atom_id res chain seq x y z
N MET A 1 -7.48 -22.29 -3.37
CA MET A 1 -7.89 -20.93 -2.89
C MET A 1 -9.21 -20.87 -2.11
N ARG A 2 -10.42 -21.00 -2.71
CA ARG A 2 -11.68 -20.79 -1.93
C ARG A 2 -11.89 -21.84 -0.83
N ALA A 3 -11.65 -23.11 -1.14
CA ALA A 3 -11.78 -24.20 -0.17
C ALA A 3 -10.74 -24.11 0.96
N GLU A 4 -9.48 -23.80 0.63
CA GLU A 4 -8.42 -23.55 1.62
C GLU A 4 -8.76 -22.36 2.54
N ARG A 5 -9.29 -21.27 1.99
CA ARG A 5 -9.71 -20.11 2.78
C ARG A 5 -10.87 -20.45 3.70
N GLN A 6 -11.81 -21.28 3.25
CA GLN A 6 -12.92 -21.73 4.08
C GLN A 6 -12.42 -22.64 5.22
N ALA A 7 -11.56 -23.61 4.92
CA ALA A 7 -10.97 -24.47 5.94
C ALA A 7 -10.16 -23.70 6.99
N TRP A 8 -9.46 -22.63 6.57
CA TRP A 8 -8.77 -21.73 7.50
C TRP A 8 -9.75 -20.95 8.40
N PHE A 9 -10.85 -20.43 7.84
CA PHE A 9 -11.90 -19.77 8.64
C PHE A 9 -12.57 -20.71 9.62
N ASP A 10 -12.87 -21.95 9.21
CA ASP A 10 -13.51 -22.95 10.06
C ASP A 10 -12.62 -23.35 11.26
N ALA A 11 -11.29 -23.23 11.11
CA ALA A 11 -10.31 -23.51 12.17
C ALA A 11 -10.00 -22.31 13.08
N MET A 12 -10.41 -21.07 12.72
CA MET A 12 -10.14 -19.87 13.53
C MET A 12 -10.69 -19.90 14.96
N PRO A 13 -11.91 -20.42 15.25
CA PRO A 13 -12.48 -20.37 16.59
C PRO A 13 -11.66 -21.11 17.65
N ASP A 14 -10.88 -22.12 17.24
CA ASP A 14 -10.06 -22.95 18.12
C ASP A 14 -8.63 -22.38 18.31
N LEU A 15 -8.31 -21.26 17.67
CA LEU A 15 -6.99 -20.64 17.72
C LEU A 15 -6.88 -19.68 18.92
N ASP A 16 -5.84 -19.88 19.74
CA ASP A 16 -5.48 -18.94 20.80
C ASP A 16 -5.00 -17.61 20.18
N PRO A 17 -5.64 -16.46 20.47
CA PRO A 17 -5.28 -15.18 19.88
C PRO A 17 -4.03 -14.54 20.51
N ASP A 18 -3.65 -14.91 21.73
CA ASP A 18 -2.57 -14.27 22.48
C ASP A 18 -1.19 -14.27 21.75
N PRO A 19 -0.78 -15.35 21.05
CA PRO A 19 0.46 -15.34 20.28
C PRO A 19 0.35 -14.75 18.87
N LEU A 20 -0.83 -14.35 18.40
CA LEU A 20 -1.04 -13.96 17.00
C LEU A 20 -0.60 -12.52 16.73
N VAL A 21 0.17 -12.34 15.66
CA VAL A 21 0.58 -11.02 15.15
C VAL A 21 0.08 -10.88 13.72
N PHE A 22 -0.73 -9.85 13.48
CA PHE A 22 -1.18 -9.51 12.13
C PHE A 22 -0.11 -8.64 11.45
N LEU A 23 0.30 -9.09 10.27
CA LEU A 23 1.14 -8.33 9.35
C LEU A 23 0.31 -8.04 8.10
N ASP A 24 0.17 -6.77 7.78
CA ASP A 24 -0.49 -6.32 6.56
C ASP A 24 0.46 -5.40 5.79
N GLU A 25 0.40 -5.48 4.47
CA GLU A 25 1.10 -4.57 3.58
C GLU A 25 0.07 -3.78 2.79
N THR A 26 -0.04 -2.49 3.15
CA THR A 26 -0.86 -1.55 2.40
C THR A 26 0.04 -0.69 1.50
N ALA A 27 -0.17 -0.75 0.19
CA ALA A 27 0.49 0.09 -0.80
C ALA A 27 -0.43 1.23 -1.26
N ALA A 28 0.12 2.44 -1.41
CA ALA A 28 -0.57 3.57 -2.00
C ALA A 28 0.13 4.01 -3.29
N ALA A 29 -0.61 4.05 -4.40
CA ALA A 29 -0.10 4.55 -5.66
C ALA A 29 0.16 6.07 -5.56
N THR A 30 1.42 6.48 -5.50
CA THR A 30 1.80 7.90 -5.43
C THR A 30 1.99 8.53 -6.80
N ASN A 31 2.01 7.73 -7.86
CA ASN A 31 2.23 8.16 -9.25
C ASN A 31 0.99 8.79 -9.92
N MET A 32 0.04 9.27 -9.14
CA MET A 32 -1.19 9.86 -9.66
C MET A 32 -0.94 11.30 -10.13
N ALA A 33 -1.22 11.57 -11.40
CA ALA A 33 -1.27 12.93 -11.96
C ALA A 33 -2.70 13.49 -11.94
N ARG A 34 -2.84 14.79 -11.65
CA ARG A 34 -4.13 15.48 -11.80
C ARG A 34 -4.50 15.56 -13.28
N ARG A 35 -5.74 15.25 -13.64
CA ARG A 35 -6.22 15.27 -15.04
C ARG A 35 -6.16 16.67 -15.67
N TYR A 36 -6.37 17.72 -14.88
CA TYR A 36 -6.38 19.10 -15.35
C TYR A 36 -5.55 20.00 -14.43
N GLY A 37 -4.87 20.97 -15.02
CA GLY A 37 -4.16 22.05 -14.33
C GLY A 37 -4.79 23.41 -14.64
N ARG A 38 -4.51 24.41 -13.80
CA ARG A 38 -4.89 25.80 -14.06
C ARG A 38 -3.63 26.63 -14.30
N ALA A 39 -3.67 27.49 -15.30
CA ALA A 39 -2.63 28.48 -15.61
C ALA A 39 -3.28 29.75 -16.20
N PRO A 40 -2.60 30.91 -16.12
CA PRO A 40 -3.04 32.11 -16.82
C PRO A 40 -3.19 31.89 -18.33
N ARG A 41 -4.03 32.70 -18.96
CA ARG A 41 -4.30 32.58 -20.40
C ARG A 41 -3.02 32.92 -21.19
N GLY A 42 -2.62 32.00 -22.08
CA GLY A 42 -1.39 32.14 -22.87
C GLY A 42 -0.15 31.50 -22.24
N GLU A 43 -0.27 30.97 -21.02
CA GLU A 43 0.85 30.31 -20.33
C GLU A 43 0.71 28.79 -20.32
N ARG A 44 1.86 28.10 -20.28
CA ARG A 44 1.91 26.64 -20.14
C ARG A 44 1.70 26.26 -18.68
N CYS A 45 0.72 25.41 -18.40
CA CYS A 45 0.56 24.82 -17.08
C CYS A 45 1.69 23.83 -16.79
N ARG A 46 2.52 24.13 -15.78
CA ARG A 46 3.60 23.27 -15.30
C ARG A 46 3.14 22.56 -14.03
N LEU A 47 3.19 21.23 -14.02
CA LEU A 47 2.86 20.41 -12.86
C LEU A 47 3.96 19.36 -12.68
N LEU A 48 4.31 19.11 -11.41
CA LEU A 48 5.13 17.97 -11.05
C LEU A 48 4.21 16.76 -10.83
N VAL A 49 4.57 15.64 -11.41
CA VAL A 49 3.93 14.34 -11.15
C VAL A 49 4.94 13.51 -10.38
N PRO A 50 4.58 12.99 -9.19
CA PRO A 50 5.45 12.06 -8.49
C PRO A 50 5.70 10.87 -9.43
N GLN A 51 6.96 10.57 -9.71
CA GLN A 51 7.30 9.29 -10.30
C GLN A 51 7.29 8.29 -9.14
N GLY A 52 6.54 7.20 -9.28
CA GLY A 52 6.55 6.13 -8.29
C GLY A 52 7.91 5.45 -8.35
N HIS A 53 8.77 5.69 -7.35
CA HIS A 53 9.99 4.93 -7.16
C HIS A 53 9.78 4.15 -5.87
N ASP A 54 9.58 2.85 -5.98
CA ASP A 54 9.41 2.01 -4.80
C ASP A 54 10.71 2.05 -3.99
N LYS A 55 10.57 2.37 -2.69
CA LYS A 55 11.68 2.42 -1.73
C LYS A 55 11.41 1.36 -0.67
N THR A 56 12.13 0.26 -0.76
CA THR A 56 12.19 -0.73 0.32
C THR A 56 13.06 -0.14 1.42
N THR A 57 12.48 0.12 2.58
CA THR A 57 13.24 0.49 3.78
C THR A 57 13.35 -0.75 4.63
N ASP A 58 14.54 -1.33 4.71
CA ASP A 58 14.83 -2.42 5.64
C ASP A 58 15.10 -1.84 7.03
N ARG A 59 14.73 -2.59 8.06
CA ARG A 59 15.02 -2.22 9.44
C ARG A 59 16.54 -2.37 9.66
N PRO A 60 17.24 -1.32 10.13
CA PRO A 60 18.66 -1.46 10.43
C PRO A 60 18.88 -2.53 11.52
N PRO A 61 20.02 -3.25 11.50
CA PRO A 61 20.32 -4.28 12.49
C PRO A 61 20.35 -3.67 13.89
N ARG A 62 19.84 -4.42 14.89
CA ARG A 62 19.99 -4.02 16.29
C ARG A 62 21.43 -4.32 16.72
N GLY A 63 22.13 -3.29 17.19
CA GLY A 63 23.37 -3.45 17.96
C GLY A 63 23.09 -3.94 19.37
#